data_AF-A0A9X3T168-F1
#
_entry.id   AF-A0A9X3T168-F1
#
_cell.length_a   1.000
_cell.length_b   1.000
_cell.length_c   1.000
_cell.angle_alpha   90.00
_cell.angle_beta   90.00
_cell.angle_gamma   90.00
#
_symmetry.space_group_name_H-M   'P 1'
#
loop_
_entity.id
_entity.type
_entity.pdbx_description
1 polymer ?
#
loop_
_entity_poly.entity_id
_entity_poly.type
_entity_poly.pdbx_seq_one_letter_code
_entity_poly.pdbx_strand_id
1 'polypeptide(L)'
;MWTLGRNQKGFTLIELMIVVAIIGILAAIAIPNFLRYQAKSRQSEARINLAGVFVAETSYFGEMARYSDFADIGFALAGTSNRYSYRAMKTTQSGTTVTAGGVQIIAAGIGATAAEGTPAALSSANGFTATAAANLDSDA
;
A
#
# COMPACT_ATOMS: atom_id res chain seq x y z
N MET A 1 -64.66 25.94 -8.20
CA MET A 1 -63.29 25.46 -8.43
C MET A 1 -62.57 25.48 -7.10
N TRP A 2 -62.45 24.33 -6.42
CA TRP A 2 -61.77 24.23 -5.12
C TRP A 2 -60.28 24.01 -5.35
N THR A 3 -59.45 24.95 -4.91
CA THR A 3 -58.00 24.80 -4.94
C THR A 3 -57.58 23.98 -3.72
N LEU A 4 -57.04 22.77 -3.94
CA LEU A 4 -56.45 21.99 -2.85
C LEU A 4 -55.24 22.76 -2.30
N GLY A 5 -55.37 23.25 -1.07
CA GLY A 5 -54.25 23.81 -0.31
C GLY A 5 -53.18 22.74 -0.12
N ARG A 6 -52.00 22.97 -0.69
CA ARG A 6 -50.82 22.12 -0.45
C ARG A 6 -50.42 22.24 1.01
N ASN A 7 -50.63 21.18 1.78
CA ASN A 7 -50.08 21.01 3.14
C ASN A 7 -48.55 20.94 3.06
N GLN A 8 -47.88 22.09 3.01
CA GLN A 8 -46.43 22.19 3.17
C GLN A 8 -46.11 22.07 4.66
N LYS A 9 -45.95 20.82 5.13
CA LYS A 9 -45.36 20.55 6.44
C LYS A 9 -43.86 20.84 6.34
N GLY A 10 -43.41 21.91 7.00
CA GLY A 10 -41.98 22.20 7.16
C GLY A 10 -41.33 21.19 8.11
N PHE A 11 -40.07 20.86 7.86
CA PHE A 11 -39.25 20.04 8.77
C PHE A 11 -39.09 20.78 10.10
N THR A 12 -39.29 20.09 11.22
CA THR A 12 -39.08 20.68 12.53
C THR A 12 -37.59 20.72 12.86
N LEU A 13 -37.16 21.75 13.59
CA LEU A 13 -35.77 21.86 14.07
C LEU A 13 -35.39 20.66 14.95
N ILE A 14 -36.34 20.12 15.71
CA ILE A 14 -36.12 18.96 16.57
C ILE A 14 -35.95 17.66 15.78
N GLU A 15 -36.69 17.46 14.68
CA GLU A 15 -36.47 16.33 13.78
C GLU A 15 -35.03 16.37 13.22
N LEU A 16 -34.56 17.55 12.81
CA LEU A 16 -33.20 17.68 12.29
C LEU A 16 -32.13 17.50 13.37
N MET A 17 -32.35 17.96 14.60
CA MET A 17 -31.43 17.73 15.72
C MET A 17 -31.23 16.24 16.03
N ILE A 18 -32.32 15.47 16.05
CA ILE A 18 -32.26 14.03 16.32
C ILE A 18 -31.51 13.31 15.19
N VAL A 19 -31.76 13.70 13.93
CA VAL A 19 -31.06 13.11 12.77
C VAL A 19 -29.54 13.34 12.86
N VAL A 20 -29.11 14.56 13.14
CA VAL A 20 -27.67 14.88 13.27
C VAL A 20 -27.06 14.15 14.47
N ALA A 21 -27.79 14.03 15.58
CA ALA A 21 -27.33 13.26 16.74
C ALA A 21 -27.10 11.77 16.40
N ILE A 22 -28.04 11.15 15.68
CA ILE A 22 -27.92 9.74 15.25
C ILE A 22 -26.77 9.57 14.25
N ILE A 23 -26.65 10.44 13.24
CA ILE A 23 -25.54 10.40 12.27
C ILE A 23 -24.20 10.60 12.99
N GLY A 24 -24.13 11.46 14.01
CA GLY A 24 -22.94 11.66 14.84
C GLY A 24 -22.49 10.39 15.55
N ILE A 25 -23.43 9.64 16.16
CA ILE A 25 -23.13 8.36 16.82
C ILE A 25 -22.65 7.33 15.80
N LEU A 26 -23.32 7.21 14.65
CA LEU A 26 -22.92 6.28 13.59
C LEU A 26 -21.54 6.62 13.02
N ALA A 27 -21.25 7.90 12.78
CA ALA A 27 -19.98 8.35 12.24
C ALA A 27 -18.82 8.08 13.21
N ALA A 28 -19.03 8.28 14.51
CA ALA A 28 -18.01 8.01 15.53
C ALA A 28 -17.53 6.54 15.53
N ILE A 29 -18.41 5.58 15.21
CA ILE A 29 -18.07 4.16 15.10
C ILE A 29 -17.59 3.81 13.68
N ALA A 30 -18.23 4.38 12.65
CA ALA A 30 -17.97 4.03 11.27
C ALA A 30 -16.60 4.52 10.77
N ILE A 31 -16.18 5.74 11.14
CA ILE A 31 -14.92 6.34 10.68
C ILE A 31 -13.70 5.50 11.10
N PRO A 32 -13.48 5.16 12.39
CA PRO A 32 -12.31 4.37 12.78
C PRO A 32 -12.33 2.97 12.16
N ASN A 33 -13.50 2.35 12.01
CA ASN A 33 -13.64 1.05 11.36
C ASN A 33 -13.32 1.12 9.86
N PHE A 34 -13.77 2.16 9.17
CA PHE A 34 -13.48 2.38 7.76
C PHE A 34 -12.00 2.61 7.50
N LEU A 35 -11.32 3.38 8.37
CA LEU A 35 -9.87 3.58 8.27
C LEU A 35 -9.10 2.26 8.45
N ARG A 36 -9.49 1.43 9.42
CA ARG A 36 -8.92 0.08 9.62
C ARG A 36 -9.16 -0.83 8.42
N TYR A 37 -10.36 -0.80 7.84
CA TYR A 37 -10.69 -1.58 6.65
C TYR A 37 -9.84 -1.16 5.44
N GLN A 38 -9.68 0.15 5.21
CA GLN A 38 -8.78 0.64 4.18
C GLN A 38 -7.32 0.20 4.42
N ALA A 39 -6.82 0.29 5.66
CA ALA A 39 -5.47 -0.17 5.99
C ALA A 39 -5.29 -1.67 5.69
N LYS A 40 -6.27 -2.50 6.05
CA LYS A 40 -6.26 -3.94 5.76
C LYS A 40 -6.30 -4.24 4.25
N SER A 41 -7.11 -3.52 3.49
CA SER A 41 -7.16 -3.64 2.03
C SER A 41 -5.79 -3.35 1.41
N ARG A 42 -5.15 -2.25 1.84
CA ARG A 42 -3.81 -1.86 1.38
C ARG A 42 -2.72 -2.87 1.78
N GLN A 43 -2.80 -3.46 2.97
CA GLN A 43 -1.91 -4.55 3.39
C GLN A 43 -2.05 -5.79 2.50
N SER A 44 -3.27 -6.09 2.04
CA SER A 44 -3.50 -7.19 1.08
C SER A 44 -2.84 -6.91 -0.26
N GLU A 45 -2.92 -5.67 -0.76
CA GLU A 45 -2.23 -5.24 -1.98
C GLU A 45 -0.71 -5.36 -1.83
N ALA A 46 -0.16 -4.93 -0.69
CA ALA A 46 1.26 -5.09 -0.38
C ALA A 46 1.73 -6.55 -0.44
N ARG A 47 0.93 -7.46 0.12
CA ARG A 47 1.19 -8.91 0.07
C ARG A 47 1.17 -9.45 -1.35
N ILE A 48 0.22 -9.04 -2.18
CA ILE A 48 0.12 -9.46 -3.59
C ILE A 48 1.37 -9.01 -4.36
N ASN A 49 1.79 -7.75 -4.19
CA ASN A 49 2.97 -7.23 -4.85
C ASN A 49 4.25 -7.96 -4.40
N LEU A 50 4.40 -8.24 -3.09
CA LEU A 50 5.53 -9.05 -2.59
C LEU A 50 5.53 -10.48 -3.15
N ALA A 51 4.36 -11.11 -3.30
CA ALA A 51 4.26 -12.40 -3.95
C ALA A 51 4.66 -12.33 -5.43
N GLY A 52 4.32 -11.24 -6.13
CA GLY A 52 4.79 -10.95 -7.49
C GLY A 52 6.30 -10.86 -7.58
N VAL A 53 6.95 -10.15 -6.65
CA VAL A 53 8.41 -10.10 -6.54
C VAL A 53 9.00 -11.50 -6.36
N PHE A 54 8.45 -12.30 -5.44
CA PHE A 54 8.92 -13.66 -5.19
C PHE A 54 8.87 -14.55 -6.44
N VAL A 55 7.79 -14.46 -7.21
CA VAL A 55 7.64 -15.22 -8.47
C VAL A 55 8.65 -14.74 -9.51
N ALA A 56 8.82 -13.42 -9.67
CA ALA A 56 9.77 -12.85 -10.61
C ALA A 56 11.22 -13.26 -10.28
N GLU A 57 11.62 -13.15 -9.01
CA GLU A 57 12.93 -13.56 -8.51
C GLU A 57 13.17 -15.07 -8.71
N THR A 58 12.17 -15.90 -8.44
CA THR A 58 12.28 -17.36 -8.63
C THR A 58 12.45 -17.73 -10.10
N SER A 59 11.70 -17.07 -10.99
CA SER A 59 11.84 -17.25 -12.43
C SER A 59 13.23 -16.83 -12.93
N TYR A 60 13.71 -15.68 -12.47
CA TYR A 60 15.02 -15.15 -12.84
C TYR A 60 16.16 -16.06 -12.33
N PHE A 61 16.04 -16.58 -11.11
CA PHE A 61 17.00 -17.55 -10.56
C PHE A 61 17.07 -18.83 -11.41
N GLY A 62 15.94 -19.30 -11.95
CA GLY A 62 15.91 -20.47 -12.84
C GLY A 62 16.72 -20.29 -14.13
N GLU A 63 16.88 -19.05 -14.59
CA GLU A 63 17.61 -18.72 -15.83
C GLU A 63 19.06 -18.31 -15.58
N MET A 64 19.27 -17.47 -14.56
CA MET A 64 20.54 -16.78 -14.30
C MET A 64 21.31 -17.35 -13.10
N ALA A 65 20.75 -18.36 -12.41
CA ALA A 65 21.29 -19.00 -11.20
C ALA A 65 21.66 -18.00 -10.08
N ARG A 66 20.94 -16.87 -10.02
CA ARG A 66 21.15 -15.79 -9.05
C ARG A 66 19.88 -14.97 -8.89
N TYR A 67 19.73 -14.30 -7.76
CA TYR A 67 18.72 -13.25 -7.56
C TYR A 67 19.27 -11.90 -8.01
N SER A 68 18.39 -10.97 -8.42
CA SER A 68 18.83 -9.65 -8.89
C SER A 68 17.96 -8.51 -8.37
N ASP A 69 18.05 -7.35 -9.01
CA ASP A 69 17.25 -6.18 -8.67
C ASP A 69 15.92 -6.16 -9.44
N PHE A 70 15.02 -5.24 -9.07
CA PHE A 70 13.70 -5.15 -9.68
C PHE A 70 13.75 -4.86 -11.19
N ALA A 71 14.76 -4.14 -11.66
CA ALA A 71 14.89 -3.81 -13.07
C ALA A 71 15.30 -5.05 -13.88
N ASP A 72 16.23 -5.85 -13.37
CA ASP A 72 16.69 -7.08 -13.99
C ASP A 72 15.63 -8.19 -14.02
N ILE A 73 14.85 -8.33 -12.95
CA ILE A 73 13.76 -9.32 -12.89
C ILE A 73 12.49 -8.84 -13.62
N GLY A 74 12.50 -7.62 -14.17
CA GLY A 74 11.35 -7.03 -14.87
C GLY A 74 10.15 -6.74 -13.98
N PHE A 75 10.34 -6.58 -12.67
CA PHE A 75 9.26 -6.25 -11.74
C PHE A 75 8.96 -4.76 -11.75
N ALA A 76 7.70 -4.42 -11.99
CA ALA A 76 7.19 -3.06 -11.89
C ALA A 76 5.91 -3.03 -11.05
N LEU A 77 5.72 -1.95 -10.30
CA LEU A 77 4.48 -1.73 -9.56
C LEU A 77 3.32 -1.41 -10.50
N ALA A 78 2.22 -2.13 -10.36
CA ALA A 78 0.99 -1.82 -11.04
C ALA A 78 0.29 -0.63 -10.35
N GLY A 79 0.19 0.50 -11.05
CA GLY A 79 -0.59 1.67 -10.64
C GLY A 79 0.20 2.78 -9.92
N THR A 80 -0.22 4.03 -10.13
CA THR A 80 0.42 5.24 -9.59
C THR A 80 0.07 5.54 -8.12
N SER A 81 -0.94 4.87 -7.56
CA SER A 81 -1.52 5.18 -6.23
C SER A 81 -1.14 4.18 -5.12
N ASN A 82 0.01 3.52 -5.23
CA ASN A 82 0.46 2.64 -4.16
C ASN A 82 1.08 3.49 -3.02
N ARG A 83 0.94 3.05 -1.77
CA ARG A 83 1.44 3.74 -0.56
C ARG A 83 2.52 2.98 0.19
N TYR A 84 2.85 1.78 -0.27
CA TYR A 84 3.97 1.00 0.24
C TYR A 84 5.19 1.24 -0.63
N SER A 85 6.34 1.44 0.03
CA SER A 85 7.64 1.31 -0.59
C SER A 85 8.05 -0.16 -0.61
N TYR A 86 8.60 -0.63 -1.72
CA TYR A 86 9.10 -1.99 -1.87
C TYR A 86 10.60 -1.95 -1.92
N ARG A 87 11.23 -2.80 -1.12
CA ARG A 87 12.67 -2.85 -0.96
C ARG A 87 13.13 -4.25 -1.35
N ALA A 88 14.08 -4.33 -2.26
CA ALA A 88 14.79 -5.56 -2.59
C ALA A 88 16.26 -5.24 -2.80
N MET A 89 17.01 -6.21 -3.29
CA MET A 89 18.43 -6.07 -3.58
C MET A 89 18.62 -5.05 -4.68
N LYS A 90 19.67 -4.26 -4.57
CA LYS A 90 20.28 -3.64 -5.74
C LYS A 90 21.45 -4.52 -6.12
N THR A 91 21.54 -4.92 -7.37
CA THR A 91 22.73 -5.55 -7.93
C THR A 91 23.51 -4.50 -8.70
N THR A 92 24.82 -4.67 -8.78
CA THR A 92 25.66 -3.83 -9.64
C THR A 92 26.43 -4.75 -10.56
N GLN A 93 26.16 -4.62 -11.85
CA GLN A 93 26.84 -5.37 -12.89
C GLN A 93 28.03 -4.57 -13.41
N SER A 94 29.21 -5.18 -13.38
CA SER A 94 30.40 -4.69 -14.08
C SER A 94 30.96 -5.83 -14.91
N GLY A 95 30.70 -5.80 -16.22
CA GLY A 95 30.99 -6.92 -17.11
C GLY A 95 30.18 -8.16 -16.75
N THR A 96 30.83 -9.31 -16.65
CA THR A 96 30.19 -10.60 -16.30
C THR A 96 29.99 -10.77 -14.79
N THR A 97 30.57 -9.90 -13.97
CA THR A 97 30.48 -9.97 -12.50
C THR A 97 29.31 -9.14 -12.00
N VAL A 98 28.46 -9.76 -11.18
CA VAL A 98 27.40 -9.06 -10.45
C VAL A 98 27.67 -9.14 -8.96
N THR A 99 27.74 -7.96 -8.33
CA THR A 99 27.98 -7.79 -6.90
C THR A 99 26.74 -7.22 -6.23
N ALA A 100 26.50 -7.57 -4.97
CA ALA A 100 25.47 -6.93 -4.14
C ALA A 100 25.76 -5.42 -4.01
N GLY A 101 24.90 -4.60 -4.58
CA GLY A 101 25.02 -3.15 -4.71
C GLY A 101 24.16 -2.33 -3.72
N GLY A 102 23.69 -2.95 -2.63
CA GLY A 102 22.85 -2.31 -1.60
C GLY A 102 21.36 -2.63 -1.75
N VAL A 103 20.49 -1.68 -1.41
CA VAL A 103 19.02 -1.83 -1.43
C VAL A 103 18.43 -1.00 -2.56
N GLN A 104 17.63 -1.61 -3.44
CA GLN A 104 16.78 -0.88 -4.39
C GLN A 104 15.42 -0.63 -3.74
N ILE A 105 14.92 0.60 -3.88
CA ILE A 105 13.61 1.00 -3.37
C ILE A 105 12.76 1.41 -4.56
N ILE A 106 11.61 0.75 -4.74
CA ILE A 106 10.54 1.28 -5.56
C ILE A 106 9.58 1.98 -4.60
N ALA A 107 9.68 3.31 -4.58
CA ALA A 107 8.73 4.14 -3.88
C ALA A 107 7.44 4.18 -4.70
N ALA A 108 6.35 3.71 -4.12
CA ALA A 108 5.06 4.14 -4.60
C ALA A 108 4.77 5.58 -4.12
N GLY A 109 3.99 6.35 -4.88
CA GLY A 109 3.77 7.76 -4.60
C GLY A 109 3.29 8.09 -3.17
N ILE A 110 3.50 9.35 -2.76
CA ILE A 110 3.10 10.02 -1.50
C ILE A 110 3.20 9.14 -0.24
N GLY A 111 4.26 9.36 0.56
CA GLY A 111 4.41 8.77 1.90
C GLY A 111 5.33 7.55 1.98
N ALA A 112 6.05 7.20 0.91
CA ALA A 112 7.12 6.23 0.93
C ALA A 112 8.32 6.75 1.74
N THR A 113 8.29 6.59 3.06
CA THR A 113 9.47 6.70 3.90
C THR A 113 10.09 5.32 4.09
N ALA A 114 11.42 5.27 4.12
CA ALA A 114 12.14 4.08 4.53
C ALA A 114 11.72 3.79 5.98
N ALA A 115 10.83 2.83 6.20
CA ALA A 115 10.41 2.53 7.57
C ALA A 115 11.63 2.19 8.43
N GLU A 116 11.73 2.86 9.58
CA GLU A 116 12.67 2.50 10.62
C GLU A 116 12.45 1.02 11.00
N GLY A 117 13.54 0.26 11.16
CA GLY A 117 13.47 -1.14 11.58
C GLY A 117 13.18 -2.18 10.49
N THR A 118 13.08 -1.82 9.20
CA THR A 118 13.08 -2.85 8.14
C THR A 118 14.43 -3.58 8.12
N PRO A 119 14.45 -4.93 8.13
CA PRO A 119 15.70 -5.69 8.02
C PRO A 119 16.43 -5.24 6.76
N ALA A 120 17.76 -5.08 6.87
CA ALA A 120 18.60 -4.82 5.70
C ALA A 120 18.26 -5.85 4.63
N ALA A 121 18.05 -5.43 3.37
CA ALA A 121 17.83 -6.38 2.29
C ALA A 121 19.08 -7.27 2.20
N LEU A 122 18.99 -8.48 2.75
CA LEU A 122 20.09 -9.42 2.80
C LEU A 122 20.16 -10.13 1.46
N SER A 123 21.27 -9.91 0.74
CA SER A 123 21.56 -10.57 -0.52
C SER A 123 22.78 -11.46 -0.45
N SER A 124 22.56 -12.74 -0.68
CA SER A 124 23.58 -13.65 -1.19
C SER A 124 23.11 -14.14 -2.56
N ALA A 125 24.01 -14.66 -3.38
CA ALA A 125 23.64 -15.30 -4.65
C ALA A 125 22.53 -16.37 -4.48
N ASN A 126 22.39 -16.93 -3.27
CA ASN A 126 21.54 -18.06 -2.95
C ASN A 126 20.28 -17.70 -2.13
N GLY A 127 20.01 -16.42 -1.89
CA GLY A 127 18.83 -16.06 -1.12
C GLY A 127 18.49 -14.59 -1.16
N PHE A 128 17.19 -14.30 -1.14
CA PHE A 128 16.68 -12.94 -1.19
C PHE A 128 15.67 -12.55 -0.11
N THR A 129 15.68 -11.26 0.24
CA THR A 129 14.69 -10.63 1.11
C THR A 129 14.06 -9.45 0.38
N ALA A 130 12.74 -9.49 0.18
CA ALA A 130 11.96 -8.31 -0.17
C ALA A 130 11.09 -7.87 1.01
N THR A 131 10.90 -6.57 1.15
CA THR A 131 10.10 -5.98 2.22
C THR A 131 9.21 -4.89 1.65
N ALA A 132 7.98 -4.80 2.15
CA ALA A 132 7.08 -3.68 1.89
C ALA A 132 6.91 -2.86 3.17
N ALA A 133 7.10 -1.55 3.06
CA ALA A 133 7.04 -0.62 4.18
C ALA A 133 6.16 0.59 3.84
N ALA A 134 5.25 0.95 4.75
CA ALA A 134 4.43 2.14 4.66
C ALA A 134 4.34 2.80 6.04
N ASN A 135 4.33 4.13 6.06
CA ASN A 135 3.98 4.89 7.24
C ASN A 135 2.44 4.93 7.36
N LEU A 136 1.88 4.27 8.38
CA LEU A 136 0.44 4.11 8.55
C LEU A 136 -0.18 5.13 9.50
N ASP A 137 0.62 5.81 10.31
CA ASP A 137 0.22 6.76 11.35
C ASP A 137 0.82 8.17 11.20
N SER A 138 1.67 8.40 10.20
CA SER A 138 2.30 9.68 9.85
C SER A 138 3.35 10.20 10.82
N ASP A 139 3.79 9.36 11.75
CA ASP A 139 4.92 9.55 12.63
C ASP A 139 6.18 9.56 11.75
N ALA A 140 6.95 10.65 11.80
CA ALA A 140 8.25 10.72 11.14
C ALA A 140 9.30 10.03 12.00
#